data_AF-A0AAV6Z1C0-F1
#
_entry.id   AF-A0AAV6Z1C0-F1
#
_cell.length_a   1.000
_cell.length_b   1.000
_cell.length_c   1.000
_cell.angle_alpha   90.00
_cell.angle_beta   90.00
_cell.angle_gamma   90.00
#
_symmetry.space_group_name_H-M   'P 1'
#
loop_
_entity.id
_entity.type
_entity.pdbx_description
1 polymer ?
#
loop_
_entity_poly.entity_id
_entity_poly.type
_entity_poly.pdbx_seq_one_letter_code
_entity_poly.pdbx_strand_id
1 'polypeptide(L)'
;MQGCKHNSFEDAKAYGFKNKLIIVSAETAGNGLYNFIVPLRAYYRSRKELNPIVLLLDNPYVFLPDNHFLEAICCFPMVYFMVGTIDNLDNLLQCGIIYADNLVVVDKESTMSAEEDYMADAKTIVNVQTMFRLFPSLSITTELTHPSNMRFMQFRAKDCYSLALSKLEKKERENGSNLAFMFRLPFAAGRVFSISMLDTLLYQSFVKDYMITITRLLLGLDTTPGSGYLCAMKITEDDLWIRTYGRLFQKYCSSSAEIPIGIYRTQSHMFSTSEPHDIRTQSQISINVEDCEDTKDTKEHWTAKPSHRNSTSSDQTEHPLLRRKSMQWARRLSRKGNKQTTKTAEWISQQRLNLYRRSERQELSELVKNRMKHLGLPTTGYEDVANLTASDVMNRVNLGYLQDEMNDHQNTLSYVLINPPPDTRLELNDIVYLIRSDPLAHVANDSQSRKSSNSYKTEQMGNPETRDETQL
;
A
#
# COMPACT_ATOMS: atom_id res chain seq x y z
N MET A 1 -21.98 -11.24 4.03
CA MET A 1 -23.18 -10.55 4.57
C MET A 1 -24.28 -11.60 4.62
N GLN A 2 -25.16 -11.62 5.62
CA GLN A 2 -26.30 -12.54 5.54
C GLN A 2 -27.48 -11.78 4.94
N GLY A 3 -28.11 -12.34 3.90
CA GLY A 3 -29.24 -11.70 3.23
C GLY A 3 -30.39 -11.48 4.23
N CYS A 4 -30.91 -10.26 4.28
CA CYS A 4 -32.07 -9.92 5.09
C CYS A 4 -33.33 -9.85 4.23
N LYS A 5 -34.51 -9.73 4.85
CA LYS A 5 -35.79 -9.60 4.12
C LYS A 5 -35.84 -8.38 3.17
N HIS A 6 -34.98 -7.38 3.37
CA HIS A 6 -34.90 -6.20 2.51
C HIS A 6 -34.01 -6.41 1.28
N ASN A 7 -32.95 -7.22 1.40
CA ASN A 7 -32.03 -7.56 0.31
C ASN A 7 -31.40 -8.93 0.59
N SER A 8 -31.57 -9.86 -0.35
CA SER A 8 -31.09 -11.25 -0.25
C SER A 8 -29.64 -11.43 -0.69
N PHE A 9 -28.87 -10.35 -0.83
CA PHE A 9 -27.50 -10.41 -1.32
C PHE A 9 -26.52 -10.76 -0.20
N GLU A 10 -25.85 -11.89 -0.35
CA GLU A 10 -24.84 -12.37 0.60
C GLU A 10 -23.43 -11.83 0.29
N ASP A 11 -23.14 -11.61 -0.99
CA ASP A 11 -21.86 -11.13 -1.49
C ASP A 11 -21.86 -9.64 -1.82
N ALA A 12 -20.74 -8.97 -1.56
CA ALA A 12 -20.55 -7.56 -1.91
C ALA A 12 -20.69 -7.33 -3.43
N LYS A 13 -20.30 -8.30 -4.25
CA LYS A 13 -20.39 -8.20 -5.72
C LYS A 13 -21.84 -8.15 -6.21
N ALA A 14 -22.76 -8.81 -5.52
CA ALA A 14 -24.16 -8.85 -5.93
C ALA A 14 -24.86 -7.48 -5.80
N TYR A 15 -24.32 -6.59 -4.96
CA TYR A 15 -24.79 -5.20 -4.85
C TYR A 15 -24.42 -4.32 -6.06
N GLY A 16 -23.49 -4.77 -6.93
CA GLY A 16 -23.19 -4.06 -8.19
C GLY A 16 -22.68 -2.63 -8.00
N PHE A 17 -21.72 -2.42 -7.10
CA PHE A 17 -21.18 -1.08 -6.84
C PHE A 17 -20.57 -0.44 -8.09
N LYS A 18 -20.86 0.85 -8.30
CA LYS A 18 -20.35 1.63 -9.45
C LYS A 18 -18.89 2.07 -9.27
N ASN A 19 -18.55 2.48 -8.05
CA ASN A 19 -17.21 2.94 -7.68
C ASN A 19 -16.42 1.81 -7.01
N LYS A 20 -15.09 1.91 -7.03
CA LYS A 20 -14.22 0.94 -6.38
C LYS A 20 -14.44 0.93 -4.86
N LEU A 21 -14.31 -0.25 -4.25
CA LEU A 21 -14.58 -0.44 -2.83
C LEU A 21 -13.38 -0.07 -1.96
N ILE A 22 -13.66 0.32 -0.72
CA ILE A 22 -12.68 0.41 0.36
C ILE A 22 -13.02 -0.69 1.37
N ILE A 23 -12.05 -1.55 1.67
CA ILE A 23 -12.19 -2.62 2.67
C ILE A 23 -11.37 -2.24 3.88
N VAL A 24 -11.95 -2.32 5.08
CA VAL A 24 -11.26 -2.04 6.34
C VAL A 24 -11.28 -3.30 7.19
N SER A 25 -10.13 -3.80 7.61
CA SER A 25 -10.00 -4.90 8.56
C SER A 25 -9.71 -4.36 9.94
N ALA A 26 -10.52 -4.74 10.94
CA ALA A 26 -10.34 -4.36 12.33
C ALA A 26 -10.78 -5.49 13.28
N GLU A 27 -10.23 -5.50 14.50
CA GLU A 27 -10.60 -6.49 15.52
C GLU A 27 -11.98 -6.20 16.12
N THR A 28 -12.23 -4.94 16.53
CA THR A 28 -13.47 -4.51 17.17
C THR A 28 -14.07 -3.30 16.46
N ALA A 29 -15.39 -3.18 16.53
CA ALA A 29 -16.11 -2.01 16.03
C ALA A 29 -16.18 -0.93 17.12
N GLY A 30 -15.17 -0.06 17.17
CA GLY A 30 -15.08 1.04 18.14
C GLY A 30 -15.28 2.44 17.53
N ASN A 31 -15.20 3.45 18.39
CA ASN A 31 -15.27 4.87 17.99
C ASN A 31 -14.19 5.28 16.97
N GLY A 32 -13.06 4.57 16.93
CA GLY A 32 -12.03 4.77 15.91
C GLY A 32 -12.56 4.59 14.49
N LEU A 33 -13.39 3.56 14.25
CA LEU A 33 -14.00 3.33 12.93
C LEU A 33 -15.06 4.37 12.59
N TYR A 34 -15.76 4.94 13.58
CA TYR A 34 -16.65 6.08 13.33
C TYR A 34 -15.85 7.28 12.81
N ASN A 35 -14.75 7.63 13.49
CA ASN A 35 -13.86 8.71 13.07
C ASN A 35 -13.16 8.44 11.73
N PHE A 36 -13.03 7.18 11.31
CA PHE A 36 -12.58 6.82 9.97
C PHE A 36 -13.61 7.16 8.88
N ILE A 37 -14.91 6.94 9.15
CA ILE A 37 -15.99 7.13 8.17
C ILE A 37 -16.37 8.60 8.00
N VAL A 38 -16.34 9.39 9.08
CA VAL A 38 -16.71 10.82 9.08
C VAL A 38 -16.04 11.62 7.93
N PRO A 39 -14.71 11.64 7.77
CA PRO A 39 -14.06 12.41 6.71
C PRO A 39 -14.29 11.82 5.30
N LEU A 40 -14.57 10.52 5.20
CA LEU A 40 -14.89 9.85 3.94
C LEU A 40 -16.33 10.10 3.46
N ARG A 41 -17.19 10.57 4.36
CA ARG A 41 -18.60 10.89 4.11
C ARG A 41 -18.93 12.37 4.34
N ALA A 42 -17.91 13.22 4.36
CA ALA A 42 -18.06 14.65 4.55
C ALA A 42 -18.87 15.32 3.42
N TYR A 43 -19.58 16.40 3.76
CA TYR A 43 -20.50 17.10 2.86
C TYR A 43 -19.82 17.69 1.60
N TYR A 44 -18.53 18.02 1.68
CA TYR A 44 -17.76 18.59 0.58
C TYR A 44 -17.39 17.55 -0.49
N ARG A 45 -17.61 16.25 -0.25
CA ARG A 45 -17.39 15.20 -1.24
C ARG A 45 -18.60 15.03 -2.15
N SER A 46 -18.36 14.91 -3.44
CA SER A 46 -19.41 14.65 -4.42
C SER A 46 -20.06 13.29 -4.19
N ARG A 47 -21.40 13.24 -4.24
CA ARG A 47 -22.17 11.99 -4.11
C ARG A 47 -21.81 10.94 -5.16
N LYS A 48 -21.31 11.38 -6.33
CA LYS A 48 -20.89 10.48 -7.42
C LYS A 48 -19.52 9.83 -7.16
N GLU A 49 -18.68 10.44 -6.34
CA GLU A 49 -17.32 10.00 -6.04
C GLU A 49 -17.22 9.20 -4.72
N LEU A 50 -18.36 8.95 -4.07
CA LEU A 50 -18.38 8.18 -2.83
C LEU A 50 -18.03 6.71 -3.10
N ASN A 51 -16.95 6.26 -2.48
CA ASN A 51 -16.55 4.87 -2.51
C ASN A 51 -17.32 4.07 -1.44
N PRO A 52 -17.96 2.94 -1.78
CA PRO A 52 -18.56 2.04 -0.79
C PRO A 52 -17.50 1.55 0.22
N ILE A 53 -17.88 1.45 1.49
CA ILE A 53 -17.00 0.98 2.57
C ILE A 53 -17.52 -0.36 3.08
N VAL A 54 -16.64 -1.36 3.17
CA VAL A 54 -16.94 -2.67 3.77
C VAL A 54 -16.01 -2.87 4.97
N LEU A 55 -16.59 -2.94 6.17
CA LEU A 55 -15.88 -3.25 7.40
C LEU A 55 -15.81 -4.76 7.59
N LEU A 56 -14.61 -5.33 7.55
CA LEU A 56 -14.32 -6.71 7.87
C LEU A 56 -13.90 -6.78 9.34
N LEU A 57 -14.78 -7.32 10.18
CA LEU A 57 -14.59 -7.39 11.62
C LEU A 57 -14.26 -8.81 12.03
N ASP A 58 -13.19 -8.98 12.80
CA ASP A 58 -12.82 -10.28 13.35
C ASP A 58 -13.95 -10.82 14.25
N ASN A 59 -14.19 -12.13 14.17
CA ASN A 59 -15.23 -12.79 14.95
C ASN A 59 -14.64 -13.57 16.12
N PRO A 60 -14.80 -13.08 17.35
CA PRO A 60 -14.67 -13.96 18.50
C PRO A 60 -16.00 -14.06 19.23
N TYR A 61 -17.05 -14.64 18.62
CA TYR A 61 -18.22 -15.26 19.29
C TYR A 61 -18.97 -14.45 20.39
N VAL A 62 -18.70 -13.16 20.60
CA VAL A 62 -19.21 -12.36 21.73
C VAL A 62 -19.58 -10.93 21.33
N PHE A 63 -19.14 -10.41 20.18
CA PHE A 63 -19.43 -9.03 19.79
C PHE A 63 -20.01 -8.97 18.38
N LEU A 64 -21.34 -9.01 18.29
CA LEU A 64 -22.00 -8.17 17.29
C LEU A 64 -21.48 -6.73 17.52
N PRO A 65 -21.28 -5.92 16.45
CA PRO A 65 -20.92 -4.51 16.64
C PRO A 65 -21.89 -3.90 17.65
N ASP A 66 -21.37 -3.14 18.62
CA ASP A 66 -22.21 -2.56 19.67
C ASP A 66 -23.39 -1.83 19.03
N ASN A 67 -24.58 -1.93 19.64
CA ASN A 67 -25.79 -1.30 19.09
C ASN A 67 -25.58 0.21 18.93
N HIS A 68 -24.82 0.84 19.84
CA HIS A 68 -24.41 2.24 19.71
C HIS A 68 -23.62 2.52 18.42
N PHE A 69 -22.71 1.61 18.04
CA PHE A 69 -21.96 1.73 16.79
C PHE A 69 -22.86 1.56 15.58
N LEU A 70 -23.80 0.59 15.63
CA LEU A 70 -24.76 0.36 14.54
C LEU A 70 -25.72 1.54 14.34
N GLU A 71 -26.20 2.15 15.42
CA GLU A 71 -27.04 3.35 15.35
C GLU A 71 -26.28 4.53 14.72
N ALA A 72 -25.02 4.72 15.10
CA ALA A 72 -24.17 5.77 14.53
C ALA A 72 -23.88 5.53 13.04
N ILE A 73 -23.56 4.30 12.65
CA ILE A 73 -23.15 3.99 11.28
C ILE A 73 -24.32 3.92 10.29
N CYS A 74 -25.53 3.63 10.77
CA CYS A 74 -26.74 3.53 9.95
C CYS A 74 -27.07 4.83 9.22
N CYS A 75 -26.64 5.98 9.76
CA CYS A 75 -26.83 7.29 9.15
C CYS A 75 -25.96 7.52 7.90
N PHE A 76 -24.87 6.75 7.72
CA PHE A 76 -23.97 6.93 6.59
C PHE A 76 -24.38 6.09 5.37
N PRO A 77 -24.34 6.68 4.16
CA PRO A 77 -24.67 5.94 2.95
C PRO A 77 -23.56 4.95 2.57
N MET A 78 -23.97 3.79 2.04
CA MET A 78 -23.09 2.80 1.41
C MET A 78 -21.96 2.32 2.33
N VAL A 79 -22.32 2.02 3.59
CA VAL A 79 -21.43 1.39 4.57
C VAL A 79 -22.01 0.04 4.94
N TYR A 80 -21.17 -0.99 4.87
CA TYR A 80 -21.55 -2.36 5.14
C TYR A 80 -20.53 -2.99 6.08
N PHE A 81 -20.94 -4.02 6.81
CA PHE A 81 -20.02 -4.82 7.61
C PHE A 81 -20.15 -6.31 7.26
N MET A 82 -19.05 -7.02 7.44
CA MET A 82 -18.94 -8.45 7.31
C MET A 82 -18.08 -9.01 8.43
N VAL A 83 -18.40 -10.23 8.80
CA VAL A 83 -17.75 -10.94 9.89
C VAL A 83 -16.72 -11.88 9.29
N GLY A 84 -15.46 -11.75 9.71
CA GLY A 84 -14.37 -12.57 9.19
C GLY A 84 -13.00 -11.94 9.39
N THR A 85 -11.95 -12.74 9.17
CA THR A 85 -10.55 -12.32 9.26
C THR A 85 -9.92 -12.17 7.87
N ILE A 86 -8.84 -11.39 7.78
CA ILE A 86 -7.98 -11.30 6.57
C ILE A 86 -7.22 -12.60 6.28
N ASP A 87 -7.03 -13.45 7.29
CA ASP A 87 -6.34 -14.75 7.14
C ASP A 87 -7.11 -15.68 6.19
N ASN A 88 -8.45 -15.56 6.17
CA ASN A 88 -9.31 -16.37 5.34
C ASN A 88 -9.60 -15.67 4.00
N LEU A 89 -9.06 -16.25 2.92
CA LEU A 89 -9.27 -15.79 1.56
C LEU A 89 -10.75 -15.72 1.15
N ASP A 90 -11.61 -16.61 1.66
CA ASP A 90 -13.03 -16.61 1.28
C ASP A 90 -13.75 -15.34 1.74
N ASN A 91 -13.47 -14.90 2.97
CA ASN A 91 -14.06 -13.68 3.52
C ASN A 91 -13.69 -12.47 2.65
N LEU A 92 -12.44 -12.41 2.18
CA LEU A 92 -11.96 -11.33 1.31
C LEU A 92 -12.56 -11.39 -0.09
N LEU A 93 -12.75 -12.60 -0.65
CA LEU A 93 -13.42 -12.77 -1.94
C LEU A 93 -14.90 -12.36 -1.85
N GLN A 94 -15.59 -12.71 -0.77
CA GLN A 94 -16.95 -12.25 -0.48
C GLN A 94 -17.02 -10.72 -0.30
N CYS A 95 -15.96 -10.09 0.25
CA CYS A 95 -15.85 -8.62 0.34
C CYS A 95 -15.71 -7.96 -1.03
N GLY A 96 -15.35 -8.72 -2.06
CA GLY A 96 -15.07 -8.18 -3.39
C GLY A 96 -13.68 -7.52 -3.50
N ILE A 97 -12.67 -8.08 -2.82
CA ILE A 97 -11.28 -7.55 -2.82
C ILE A 97 -10.70 -7.33 -4.23
N ILE A 98 -11.15 -8.09 -5.23
CA ILE A 98 -10.71 -7.99 -6.62
C ILE A 98 -11.05 -6.62 -7.24
N TYR A 99 -12.15 -6.00 -6.80
CA TYR A 99 -12.63 -4.70 -7.30
C TYR A 99 -12.41 -3.56 -6.30
N ALA A 100 -11.76 -3.86 -5.17
CA ALA A 100 -11.39 -2.87 -4.19
C ALA A 100 -10.21 -2.03 -4.68
N ASP A 101 -10.23 -0.75 -4.34
CA ASP A 101 -9.09 0.14 -4.60
C ASP A 101 -8.08 0.05 -3.46
N ASN A 102 -8.58 0.10 -2.23
CA ASN A 102 -7.78 0.16 -1.02
C ASN A 102 -8.24 -0.87 0.01
N LEU A 103 -7.27 -1.57 0.59
CA LEU A 103 -7.43 -2.40 1.79
C LEU A 103 -6.71 -1.70 2.95
N VAL A 104 -7.45 -1.33 3.98
CA VAL A 104 -6.93 -0.75 5.21
C VAL A 104 -6.88 -1.84 6.27
N VAL A 105 -5.69 -2.14 6.78
CA VAL A 105 -5.48 -3.10 7.87
C VAL A 105 -5.11 -2.31 9.12
N VAL A 106 -6.03 -2.29 10.08
CA VAL A 106 -5.85 -1.69 11.41
C VAL A 106 -5.23 -2.75 12.31
N ASP A 107 -4.27 -2.36 13.15
CA ASP A 107 -3.63 -3.30 14.06
C ASP A 107 -4.62 -3.77 15.15
N LYS A 108 -4.41 -4.98 15.66
CA LYS A 108 -5.31 -5.56 16.65
C LYS A 108 -4.91 -5.08 18.04
N GLU A 109 -5.88 -4.61 18.82
CA GLU A 109 -5.64 -4.15 20.19
C GLU A 109 -5.04 -5.26 21.05
N SER A 110 -5.42 -6.52 20.78
CA SER A 110 -4.87 -7.68 21.46
C SER A 110 -3.41 -7.99 21.14
N THR A 111 -2.89 -7.57 19.98
CA THR A 111 -1.49 -7.80 19.60
C THR A 111 -0.54 -6.68 20.02
N MET A 112 -1.08 -5.55 20.46
CA MET A 112 -0.28 -4.41 20.93
C MET A 112 0.49 -4.68 22.23
N SER A 113 0.07 -5.66 23.04
CA SER A 113 0.69 -5.96 24.34
C SER A 113 1.75 -7.07 24.28
N ALA A 114 2.38 -7.31 23.13
CA ALA A 114 3.41 -8.33 23.01
C ALA A 114 4.65 -7.99 23.85
N GLU A 115 5.32 -9.00 24.40
CA GLU A 115 6.53 -8.83 25.22
C GLU A 115 7.73 -8.27 24.42
N GLU A 116 7.74 -8.51 23.10
CA GLU A 116 8.80 -8.05 22.21
C GLU A 116 8.22 -7.21 21.06
N ASP A 117 8.85 -6.05 20.81
CA ASP A 117 8.44 -5.05 19.81
C ASP A 117 8.24 -5.62 18.40
N TYR A 118 9.01 -6.64 18.01
CA TYR A 118 8.91 -7.24 16.69
C TYR A 118 7.79 -8.28 16.59
N MET A 119 7.32 -8.82 17.71
CA MET A 119 6.24 -9.81 17.74
C MET A 119 4.85 -9.18 17.68
N ALA A 120 4.71 -7.93 18.12
CA ALA A 120 3.44 -7.19 18.11
C ALA A 120 2.79 -7.19 16.71
N ASP A 121 3.54 -6.84 15.68
CA ASP A 121 3.02 -6.71 14.30
C ASP A 121 3.21 -7.98 13.44
N ALA A 122 3.71 -9.09 14.00
CA ALA A 122 4.15 -10.23 13.19
C ALA A 122 3.00 -10.83 12.35
N LYS A 123 1.82 -10.98 12.95
CA LYS A 123 0.65 -11.55 12.27
C LYS A 123 0.16 -10.66 11.13
N THR A 124 0.04 -9.34 11.36
CA THR A 124 -0.44 -8.38 10.36
C THR A 124 0.50 -8.31 9.16
N ILE A 125 1.82 -8.29 9.40
CA ILE A 125 2.85 -8.28 8.35
C ILE A 125 2.77 -9.53 7.48
N VAL A 126 2.67 -10.73 8.07
CA VAL A 126 2.58 -12.00 7.32
C VAL A 126 1.33 -12.07 6.45
N ASN A 127 0.19 -11.63 7.00
CA ASN A 127 -1.08 -11.61 6.27
C ASN A 127 -1.03 -10.63 5.10
N VAL A 128 -0.53 -9.42 5.33
CA VAL A 128 -0.41 -8.40 4.28
C VAL A 128 0.57 -8.83 3.20
N GLN A 129 1.67 -9.48 3.56
CA GLN A 129 2.62 -10.04 2.59
C GLN A 129 1.96 -11.10 1.71
N THR A 130 1.07 -11.91 2.28
CA THR A 130 0.28 -12.89 1.52
C THR A 130 -0.66 -12.18 0.55
N MET A 131 -1.36 -11.13 1.00
CA MET A 131 -2.24 -10.32 0.14
C MET A 131 -1.50 -9.62 -0.99
N PHE A 132 -0.30 -9.11 -0.71
CA PHE A 132 0.53 -8.46 -1.73
C PHE A 132 0.92 -9.43 -2.86
N ARG A 133 1.17 -10.71 -2.54
CA ARG A 133 1.46 -11.74 -3.55
C ARG A 133 0.21 -12.16 -4.34
N LEU A 134 -0.94 -12.25 -3.68
CA LEU A 134 -2.21 -12.64 -4.30
C LEU A 134 -2.81 -11.54 -5.19
N PHE A 135 -2.74 -10.29 -4.74
CA PHE A 135 -3.39 -9.13 -5.36
C PHE A 135 -2.41 -7.96 -5.51
N PRO A 136 -1.47 -8.02 -6.46
CA PRO A 136 -0.47 -6.96 -6.65
C PRO A 136 -1.06 -5.61 -7.12
N SER A 137 -2.27 -5.61 -7.69
CA SER A 137 -2.96 -4.39 -8.11
C SER A 137 -3.68 -3.65 -6.98
N LEU A 138 -3.81 -4.29 -5.80
CA LEU A 138 -4.49 -3.72 -4.64
C LEU A 138 -3.55 -2.78 -3.89
N SER A 139 -4.02 -1.59 -3.58
CA SER A 139 -3.31 -0.71 -2.65
C SER A 139 -3.63 -1.14 -1.21
N ILE A 140 -2.60 -1.45 -0.43
CA ILE A 140 -2.76 -1.88 0.97
C ILE A 140 -2.13 -0.83 1.86
N THR A 141 -2.92 -0.31 2.79
CA THR A 141 -2.48 0.59 3.86
C THR A 141 -2.53 -0.18 5.18
N THR A 142 -1.39 -0.27 5.87
CA THR A 142 -1.27 -1.01 7.11
C THR A 142 -0.86 -0.11 8.25
N GLU A 143 -1.56 -0.22 9.36
CA GLU A 143 -1.14 0.29 10.65
C GLU A 143 -0.16 -0.70 11.31
N LEU A 144 0.89 -0.16 11.92
CA LEU A 144 1.86 -0.91 12.72
C LEU A 144 2.08 -0.22 14.06
N THR A 145 2.30 -1.00 15.11
CA THR A 145 2.68 -0.49 16.44
C THR A 145 4.05 0.19 16.39
N HIS A 146 5.05 -0.47 15.82
CA HIS A 146 6.44 -0.03 15.90
C HIS A 146 6.97 0.37 14.51
N PRO A 147 7.56 1.58 14.36
CA PRO A 147 8.12 2.02 13.09
C PRO A 147 9.31 1.14 12.66
N SER A 148 9.98 0.48 13.59
CA SER A 148 11.05 -0.51 13.32
C SER A 148 10.58 -1.63 12.38
N ASN A 149 9.34 -2.08 12.52
CA ASN A 149 8.78 -3.20 11.76
C ASN A 149 8.47 -2.87 10.29
N MET A 150 8.47 -1.59 9.90
CA MET A 150 8.23 -1.15 8.52
C MET A 150 9.20 -1.76 7.51
N ARG A 151 10.38 -2.22 7.95
CA ARG A 151 11.37 -2.90 7.11
C ARG A 151 10.87 -4.25 6.57
N PHE A 152 9.97 -4.92 7.28
CA PHE A 152 9.45 -6.24 6.88
C PHE A 152 8.29 -6.15 5.88
N MET A 153 7.76 -4.94 5.67
CA MET A 153 6.68 -4.71 4.71
C MET A 153 7.18 -4.81 3.27
N GLN A 154 6.41 -5.52 2.43
CA GLN A 154 6.66 -5.66 0.99
C GLN A 154 8.02 -6.28 0.67
N PHE A 155 8.41 -7.29 1.45
CA PHE A 155 9.67 -7.97 1.24
C PHE A 155 9.73 -8.62 -0.15
N ARG A 156 10.79 -8.31 -0.90
CA ARG A 156 11.16 -8.96 -2.16
C ARG A 156 12.55 -9.55 -2.02
N ALA A 157 12.74 -10.75 -2.55
CA ALA A 157 14.06 -11.35 -2.59
C ALA A 157 14.96 -10.58 -3.57
N LYS A 158 16.21 -10.32 -3.17
CA LYS A 158 17.26 -9.67 -4.00
C LYS A 158 16.94 -8.22 -4.43
N ASP A 159 16.33 -7.43 -3.56
CA ASP A 159 16.12 -6.00 -3.83
C ASP A 159 17.39 -5.17 -3.52
N CYS A 160 18.11 -4.77 -4.58
CA CYS A 160 19.29 -3.91 -4.48
C CYS A 160 18.97 -2.49 -3.97
N TYR A 161 17.78 -1.97 -4.25
CA TYR A 161 17.37 -0.62 -3.85
C TYR A 161 17.04 -0.57 -2.37
N SER A 162 16.29 -1.55 -1.86
CA SER A 162 16.04 -1.70 -0.41
C SER A 162 17.36 -1.81 0.39
N LEU A 163 18.36 -2.53 -0.14
CA LEU A 163 19.68 -2.60 0.49
C LEU A 163 20.40 -1.25 0.50
N ALA A 164 20.38 -0.51 -0.61
CA ALA A 164 20.98 0.82 -0.69
C ALA A 164 20.33 1.81 0.28
N LEU A 165 19.00 1.82 0.36
CA LEU A 165 18.24 2.63 1.32
C LEU A 165 18.54 2.25 2.77
N SER A 166 18.72 0.97 3.07
CA SER A 166 19.09 0.53 4.42
C SER A 166 20.47 1.05 4.85
N LYS A 167 21.43 1.17 3.91
CA LYS A 167 22.72 1.81 4.18
C LYS A 167 22.58 3.31 4.44
N LEU A 168 21.74 4.00 3.66
CA LEU A 168 21.46 5.42 3.83
C LEU A 168 20.76 5.70 5.17
N GLU A 169 19.77 4.88 5.52
CA GLU A 169 19.08 4.94 6.82
C GLU A 169 20.06 4.78 7.98
N LYS A 170 20.99 3.81 7.90
CA LYS A 170 21.99 3.60 8.95
C LYS A 170 22.89 4.82 9.11
N LYS A 171 23.36 5.38 8.00
CA LYS A 171 24.17 6.60 8.00
C LYS A 171 23.43 7.80 8.59
N GLU A 172 22.15 7.98 8.25
CA GLU A 172 21.33 9.07 8.79
C GLU A 172 21.04 8.90 10.28
N ARG A 173 20.87 7.67 10.75
CA ARG A 173 20.76 7.38 12.19
C ARG A 173 22.06 7.70 12.92
N GLU A 174 23.20 7.34 12.36
CA GLU A 174 24.53 7.67 12.90
C GLU A 174 24.77 9.19 12.94
N ASN A 175 24.21 9.94 11.98
CA ASN A 175 24.21 11.40 11.97
C ASN A 175 23.28 12.04 13.03
N GLY A 176 22.45 11.24 13.72
CA GLY A 176 21.50 11.72 14.73
C GLY A 176 20.14 12.19 14.17
N SER A 177 19.76 11.77 12.96
CA SER A 177 18.48 12.16 12.35
C SER A 177 17.29 11.46 13.03
N ASN A 178 16.30 12.27 13.44
CA ASN A 178 15.07 11.79 14.10
C ASN A 178 14.10 11.03 13.15
N LEU A 179 14.29 11.13 11.84
CA LEU A 179 13.41 10.55 10.81
C LEU A 179 14.13 9.51 9.94
N ALA A 180 14.97 8.67 10.53
CA ALA A 180 15.73 7.65 9.79
C ALA A 180 14.82 6.72 8.95
N PHE A 181 13.60 6.42 9.43
CA PHE A 181 12.62 5.59 8.71
C PHE A 181 12.01 6.26 7.46
N MET A 182 12.24 7.55 7.23
CA MET A 182 11.69 8.31 6.09
C MET A 182 12.09 7.70 4.73
N PHE A 183 13.29 7.14 4.66
CA PHE A 183 13.82 6.53 3.43
C PHE A 183 13.25 5.14 3.13
N ARG A 184 12.37 4.60 3.98
CA ARG A 184 11.76 3.29 3.77
C ARG A 184 10.66 3.39 2.71
N LEU A 185 10.79 2.58 1.66
CA LEU A 185 9.82 2.49 0.56
C LEU A 185 8.35 2.44 1.01
N PRO A 186 7.95 1.56 1.95
CA PRO A 186 6.54 1.40 2.29
C PRO A 186 5.97 2.64 3.00
N PHE A 187 6.82 3.34 3.76
CA PHE A 187 6.47 4.59 4.43
C PHE A 187 6.33 5.74 3.43
N ALA A 188 7.34 5.96 2.57
CA ALA A 188 7.31 7.02 1.56
C ALA A 188 6.13 6.88 0.58
N ALA A 189 5.75 5.63 0.26
CA ALA A 189 4.60 5.33 -0.59
C ALA A 189 3.24 5.57 0.08
N GLY A 190 3.18 5.85 1.39
CA GLY A 190 1.94 6.02 2.15
C GLY A 190 1.19 4.71 2.43
N ARG A 191 1.88 3.57 2.35
CA ARG A 191 1.30 2.23 2.56
C ARG A 191 1.42 1.76 4.00
N VAL A 192 2.25 2.42 4.81
CA VAL A 192 2.47 2.05 6.20
C VAL A 192 2.38 3.28 7.08
N PHE A 193 1.68 3.15 8.18
CA PHE A 193 1.50 4.18 9.19
C PHE A 193 1.72 3.58 10.58
N SER A 194 2.25 4.36 11.52
CA SER A 194 2.44 3.91 12.90
C SER A 194 1.98 4.98 13.88
N ILE A 195 1.32 4.57 14.95
CA ILE A 195 0.77 5.46 15.97
C ILE A 195 1.87 6.35 16.58
N SER A 196 3.05 5.78 16.82
CA SER A 196 4.17 6.51 17.46
C SER A 196 4.69 7.68 16.61
N MET A 197 4.33 7.76 15.33
CA MET A 197 4.66 8.90 14.47
C MET A 197 3.93 10.17 14.92
N LEU A 198 2.74 10.03 15.50
CA LEU A 198 1.93 11.14 15.98
C LEU A 198 2.37 11.63 17.37
N ASP A 199 3.14 10.87 18.13
CA ASP A 199 3.65 11.31 19.45
C ASP A 199 4.46 12.61 19.33
N THR A 200 5.18 12.76 18.22
CA THR A 200 5.93 13.98 17.90
C THR A 200 5.04 15.22 17.78
N LEU A 201 3.78 15.07 17.38
CA LEU A 201 2.82 16.16 17.32
C LEU A 201 2.53 16.69 18.71
N LEU A 202 2.37 15.82 19.71
CA LEU A 202 2.14 16.21 21.09
C LEU A 202 3.35 16.97 21.66
N TYR A 203 4.57 16.48 21.43
CA TYR A 203 5.78 17.18 21.85
C TYR A 203 5.95 18.54 21.15
N GLN A 204 5.58 18.65 19.87
CA GLN A 204 5.63 19.92 19.14
C GLN A 204 4.56 20.91 19.61
N SER A 205 3.42 20.41 20.10
CA SER A 205 2.34 21.26 20.61
C SER A 205 2.76 22.09 21.82
N PHE A 206 3.78 21.64 22.57
CA PHE A 206 4.36 22.41 23.68
C PHE A 206 4.94 23.76 23.24
N VAL A 207 5.53 23.82 22.04
CA VAL A 207 6.11 25.06 21.48
C VAL A 207 5.13 25.78 20.57
N LYS A 208 4.20 25.04 19.95
CA LYS A 208 3.29 25.54 18.93
C LYS A 208 1.86 25.11 19.24
N ASP A 209 1.13 25.97 19.95
CA ASP A 209 -0.24 25.72 20.41
C ASP A 209 -1.23 25.38 19.28
N TYR A 210 -0.99 25.89 18.07
CA TYR A 210 -1.86 25.69 16.91
C TYR A 210 -1.69 24.33 16.21
N MET A 211 -0.69 23.51 16.56
CA MET A 211 -0.38 22.26 15.84
C MET A 211 -1.49 21.22 15.90
N ILE A 212 -2.13 21.06 17.05
CA ILE A 212 -3.24 20.11 17.20
C ILE A 212 -4.44 20.60 16.38
N THR A 213 -4.80 21.88 16.53
CA THR A 213 -5.95 22.48 15.84
C THR A 213 -5.80 22.42 14.33
N ILE A 214 -4.65 22.80 13.78
CA ILE A 214 -4.43 22.78 12.32
C ILE A 214 -4.43 21.35 11.77
N THR A 215 -3.89 20.38 12.51
CA THR A 215 -3.89 18.98 12.07
C THR A 215 -5.30 18.40 12.04
N ARG A 216 -6.13 18.71 13.05
CA ARG A 216 -7.54 18.26 13.07
C ARG A 216 -8.37 18.89 11.94
N LEU A 217 -8.11 20.16 11.60
CA LEU A 217 -8.73 20.83 10.46
C LEU A 217 -8.32 20.15 9.14
N LEU A 218 -7.04 19.85 8.95
CA LEU A 218 -6.54 19.19 7.73
C LEU A 218 -7.10 17.76 7.56
N LEU A 219 -7.26 17.03 8.66
CA LEU A 219 -7.88 15.70 8.66
C LEU A 219 -9.40 15.74 8.49
N GLY A 220 -10.04 16.89 8.72
CA GLY A 220 -11.49 17.05 8.67
C GLY A 220 -12.21 16.46 9.88
N LEU A 221 -11.54 16.38 11.04
CA LEU A 221 -12.14 15.95 12.31
C LEU A 221 -12.91 17.09 12.97
N ASP A 222 -12.25 18.25 13.07
CA ASP A 222 -12.87 19.49 13.54
C ASP A 222 -13.18 20.32 12.29
N THR A 223 -14.44 20.69 12.07
CA THR A 223 -14.84 21.57 10.97
C THR A 223 -15.49 22.82 11.55
N THR A 224 -14.85 23.96 11.33
CA THR A 224 -15.40 25.27 11.70
C THR A 224 -15.99 25.93 10.45
N PRO A 225 -17.02 26.78 10.58
CA PRO A 225 -17.54 27.52 9.42
C PRO A 225 -16.41 28.29 8.72
N GLY A 226 -16.23 28.07 7.42
CA GLY A 226 -15.11 28.65 6.66
C GLY A 226 -13.81 27.85 6.67
N SER A 227 -13.77 26.65 7.28
CA SER A 227 -12.61 25.75 7.22
C SER A 227 -12.48 25.09 5.84
N GLY A 228 -11.25 25.04 5.32
CA GLY A 228 -10.96 24.28 4.09
C GLY A 228 -10.88 22.76 4.31
N TYR A 229 -10.71 22.02 3.21
CA TYR A 229 -10.54 20.57 3.24
C TYR A 229 -9.41 20.10 2.32
N LEU A 230 -8.82 18.95 2.64
CA LEU A 230 -7.77 18.34 1.83
C LEU A 230 -8.38 17.58 0.64
N CYS A 231 -7.90 17.89 -0.56
CA CYS A 231 -8.27 17.24 -1.80
C CYS A 231 -7.03 16.70 -2.51
N ALA A 232 -7.21 15.64 -3.30
CA ALA A 232 -6.17 15.09 -4.14
C ALA A 232 -6.61 15.25 -5.60
N MET A 233 -5.74 15.84 -6.42
CA MET A 233 -5.96 15.96 -7.87
C MET A 233 -4.87 15.23 -8.63
N LYS A 234 -5.27 14.36 -9.54
CA LYS A 234 -4.34 13.64 -10.42
C LYS A 234 -4.03 14.46 -11.67
N ILE A 235 -2.76 14.66 -11.98
CA ILE A 235 -2.29 15.31 -13.22
C ILE A 235 -2.59 14.38 -14.40
N THR A 236 -3.39 14.88 -15.33
CA THR A 236 -3.72 14.22 -16.60
C THR A 236 -2.89 14.80 -17.75
N GLU A 237 -2.99 14.20 -18.94
CA GLU A 237 -2.31 14.73 -20.15
C GLU A 237 -2.75 16.17 -20.47
N ASP A 238 -4.00 16.51 -20.16
CA ASP A 238 -4.59 17.85 -20.35
C ASP A 238 -4.03 18.89 -19.38
N ASP A 239 -3.40 18.49 -18.27
CA ASP A 239 -2.79 19.40 -17.30
C ASP A 239 -1.27 19.56 -17.52
N LEU A 240 -0.69 18.76 -18.40
CA LEU A 240 0.76 18.71 -18.61
C LEU A 240 1.32 20.00 -19.23
N TRP A 241 0.47 20.84 -19.83
CA TRP A 241 0.88 22.16 -20.37
C TRP A 241 1.38 23.12 -19.28
N ILE A 242 1.02 22.89 -18.02
CA ILE A 242 1.46 23.71 -16.88
C ILE A 242 2.97 23.54 -16.63
N ARG A 243 3.49 22.33 -16.86
CA ARG A 243 4.90 21.89 -16.74
C ARG A 243 5.50 21.95 -15.33
N THR A 244 5.34 23.06 -14.60
CA THR A 244 6.02 23.31 -13.31
C THR A 244 5.05 23.56 -12.16
N TYR A 245 5.48 23.22 -10.94
CA TYR A 245 4.71 23.42 -9.72
C TYR A 245 4.38 24.89 -9.45
N GLY A 246 5.29 25.83 -9.75
CA GLY A 246 5.02 27.26 -9.56
C GLY A 246 3.91 27.79 -10.47
N ARG A 247 3.82 27.32 -11.71
CA ARG A 247 2.73 27.68 -12.63
C ARG A 247 1.41 27.05 -12.21
N LEU A 248 1.46 25.82 -11.69
CA LEU A 248 0.32 25.13 -11.11
C LEU A 248 -0.27 25.93 -9.95
N PHE A 249 0.61 26.41 -9.05
CA PHE A 249 0.24 27.28 -7.93
C PHE A 249 -0.48 28.54 -8.42
N GLN A 250 0.10 29.25 -9.40
CA GLN A 250 -0.51 30.46 -9.97
C GLN A 250 -1.89 30.20 -10.59
N LYS A 251 -2.04 29.10 -11.35
CA LYS A 251 -3.31 28.70 -11.96
C LYS A 251 -4.37 28.48 -10.87
N TYR A 252 -4.10 27.63 -9.88
CA TYR A 252 -5.10 27.27 -8.86
C TYR A 252 -5.45 28.42 -7.92
N CYS A 253 -4.46 29.21 -7.51
CA CYS A 253 -4.73 30.37 -6.67
C CYS A 253 -5.55 31.43 -7.41
N SER A 254 -5.38 31.60 -8.73
CA SER A 254 -6.15 32.57 -9.51
C SER A 254 -7.54 32.08 -9.94
N SER A 255 -7.70 30.79 -10.24
CA SER A 255 -8.97 30.25 -10.75
C SER A 255 -9.93 29.81 -9.65
N SER A 256 -9.44 29.10 -8.64
CA SER A 256 -10.29 28.39 -7.66
C SER A 256 -9.91 28.63 -6.20
N ALA A 257 -8.95 29.54 -5.95
CA ALA A 257 -8.42 29.83 -4.61
C ALA A 257 -7.92 28.58 -3.87
N GLU A 258 -7.43 27.59 -4.62
CA GLU A 258 -6.89 26.35 -4.07
C GLU A 258 -5.38 26.47 -3.86
N ILE A 259 -4.89 25.95 -2.73
CA ILE A 259 -3.48 26.03 -2.35
C ILE A 259 -2.86 24.62 -2.38
N PRO A 260 -1.91 24.33 -3.28
CA PRO A 260 -1.21 23.06 -3.27
C PRO A 260 -0.19 22.99 -2.12
N ILE A 261 -0.17 21.84 -1.43
CA ILE A 261 0.75 21.55 -0.31
C ILE A 261 1.95 20.74 -0.78
N GLY A 262 1.74 19.81 -1.71
CA GLY A 262 2.77 18.88 -2.14
C GLY A 262 2.33 17.97 -3.26
N ILE A 263 3.28 17.18 -3.76
CA ILE A 263 3.08 16.23 -4.86
C ILE A 263 3.41 14.82 -4.40
N TYR A 264 2.57 13.86 -4.76
CA TYR A 264 2.81 12.44 -4.62
C TYR A 264 3.13 11.89 -6.00
N ARG A 265 4.31 11.31 -6.12
CA ARG A 265 4.88 10.87 -7.38
C ARG A 265 5.04 9.37 -7.39
N THR A 266 4.74 8.77 -8.55
CA THR A 266 4.96 7.34 -8.79
C THR A 266 5.82 7.17 -10.05
N GLN A 267 7.07 6.75 -9.88
CA GLN A 267 8.04 6.55 -10.96
C GLN A 267 8.24 5.07 -11.25
N SER A 268 8.12 4.65 -12.51
CA SER A 268 8.54 3.32 -12.95
C SER A 268 10.04 3.29 -13.21
N HIS A 269 10.81 2.70 -12.29
CA HIS A 269 12.24 2.50 -12.52
C HIS A 269 12.44 1.18 -13.29
N MET A 270 12.80 1.27 -14.57
CA MET A 270 13.40 0.16 -15.29
C MET A 270 14.89 0.15 -14.96
N PHE A 271 15.37 -0.91 -14.29
CA PHE A 271 16.80 -1.10 -14.13
C PHE A 271 17.35 -1.62 -15.45
N SER A 272 17.97 -0.75 -16.24
CA SER A 272 18.83 -1.17 -17.34
C SER A 272 20.09 -1.80 -16.73
N THR A 273 20.11 -3.12 -16.60
CA THR A 273 21.35 -3.88 -16.45
C THR A 273 22.06 -3.93 -17.81
N SER A 274 22.60 -2.80 -18.25
CA SER A 274 23.48 -2.71 -19.41
C SER A 274 24.42 -1.52 -19.26
N GLU A 275 25.48 -1.71 -18.48
CA GLU A 275 26.89 -1.53 -18.88
C GLU A 275 27.80 -1.29 -17.65
N PRO A 276 28.89 -2.07 -17.49
CA PRO A 276 29.96 -1.77 -16.57
C PRO A 276 31.08 -1.03 -17.32
N HIS A 277 30.93 0.27 -17.60
CA HIS A 277 32.06 1.13 -17.94
C HIS A 277 31.62 2.59 -17.86
N ASP A 278 31.89 3.23 -16.72
CA ASP A 278 32.40 4.61 -16.61
C ASP A 278 32.38 5.08 -15.15
N ILE A 279 33.05 4.31 -14.28
CA ILE A 279 33.59 4.85 -13.02
C ILE A 279 35.01 5.32 -13.32
N ARG A 280 35.14 6.40 -14.08
CA ARG A 280 36.42 7.13 -14.16
C ARG A 280 36.23 8.62 -14.37
N THR A 281 35.40 9.25 -13.55
CA THR A 281 35.61 10.66 -13.21
C THR A 281 34.84 11.00 -11.94
N GLN A 282 35.56 11.56 -10.96
CA GLN A 282 35.09 12.10 -9.68
C GLN A 282 34.93 11.10 -8.52
N SER A 283 36.05 10.79 -7.86
CA SER A 283 36.22 11.11 -6.43
C SER A 283 37.54 10.54 -5.93
N GLN A 284 38.54 11.41 -5.82
CA GLN A 284 39.67 11.20 -4.93
C GLN A 284 39.14 11.18 -3.49
N ILE A 285 38.98 10.00 -2.90
CA ILE A 285 39.14 9.71 -1.47
C ILE A 285 39.58 8.25 -1.41
N SER A 286 40.89 8.05 -1.28
CA SER A 286 41.52 6.78 -0.98
C SER A 286 41.22 6.41 0.47
N ILE A 287 40.56 5.26 0.70
CA ILE A 287 40.51 4.64 2.02
C ILE A 287 41.27 3.33 1.91
N ASN A 288 42.41 3.34 2.60
CA ASN A 288 43.34 2.26 2.82
C ASN A 288 42.60 1.04 3.38
N VAL A 289 42.71 -0.11 2.72
CA VAL A 289 42.26 -1.39 3.28
C VAL A 289 43.49 -2.05 3.86
N GLU A 290 43.68 -1.90 5.16
CA GLU A 290 44.57 -2.75 5.95
C GLU A 290 44.12 -2.72 7.42
N ASP A 291 44.15 -3.92 8.01
CA ASP A 291 44.10 -4.29 9.43
C ASP A 291 42.74 -4.37 10.15
N CYS A 292 42.20 -5.59 10.16
CA CYS A 292 41.73 -6.23 11.38
C CYS A 292 42.10 -7.72 11.33
N GLU A 293 43.39 -8.02 11.55
CA GLU A 293 43.80 -9.33 12.06
C GLU A 293 43.51 -9.39 13.56
N ASP A 294 42.93 -10.48 14.04
CA ASP A 294 43.08 -10.86 15.45
C ASP A 294 43.33 -12.38 15.57
N THR A 295 44.62 -12.66 15.80
CA THR A 295 45.23 -13.68 16.66
C THR A 295 44.89 -15.17 16.51
N LYS A 296 45.87 -15.93 15.96
CA LYS A 296 46.66 -16.90 16.76
C LYS A 296 47.88 -17.47 16.01
N ASP A 297 49.03 -16.91 16.37
CA ASP A 297 50.33 -17.54 16.67
C ASP A 297 50.92 -18.66 15.81
N THR A 298 51.93 -18.24 15.02
CA THR A 298 53.35 -18.64 15.13
C THR A 298 53.73 -20.12 15.00
N LYS A 299 54.21 -20.53 13.81
CA LYS A 299 55.57 -21.10 13.65
C LYS A 299 56.02 -21.29 12.19
N GLU A 300 57.01 -20.47 11.83
CA GLU A 300 58.22 -20.65 11.00
C GLU A 300 58.30 -21.69 9.86
N HIS A 301 58.78 -21.16 8.74
CA HIS A 301 59.36 -21.78 7.54
C HIS A 301 60.48 -22.80 7.86
N TRP A 302 60.66 -23.83 7.03
CA TRP A 302 61.89 -24.15 6.26
C TRP A 302 61.75 -25.51 5.54
N THR A 303 62.54 -25.64 4.48
CA THR A 303 62.58 -26.62 3.38
C THR A 303 63.08 -28.04 3.71
N ALA A 304 62.72 -28.99 2.81
CA ALA A 304 63.45 -30.22 2.39
C ALA A 304 62.93 -31.63 2.84
N LYS A 305 62.85 -32.55 1.86
CA LYS A 305 62.63 -34.03 1.92
C LYS A 305 63.85 -34.77 2.56
N PRO A 306 63.92 -36.12 2.71
CA PRO A 306 62.94 -37.24 2.66
C PRO A 306 63.03 -38.28 3.85
N SER A 307 62.20 -39.34 3.78
CA SER A 307 62.51 -40.76 4.13
C SER A 307 62.14 -41.38 5.52
N HIS A 308 61.20 -42.34 5.46
CA HIS A 308 61.18 -43.70 6.04
C HIS A 308 61.37 -44.01 7.55
N ARG A 309 60.35 -44.73 8.10
CA ARG A 309 60.34 -46.05 8.80
C ARG A 309 59.69 -46.15 10.21
N ASN A 310 58.68 -47.05 10.27
CA ASN A 310 58.39 -48.10 11.26
C ASN A 310 57.68 -47.81 12.61
N SER A 311 56.39 -48.20 12.67
CA SER A 311 55.72 -49.22 13.55
C SER A 311 56.04 -49.27 15.07
N THR A 312 55.11 -49.40 16.04
CA THR A 312 54.05 -50.44 16.26
C THR A 312 53.10 -50.09 17.46
N SER A 313 51.94 -50.79 17.55
CA SER A 313 51.13 -51.15 18.76
C SER A 313 50.12 -50.09 19.29
N SER A 314 48.85 -50.34 19.64
CA SER A 314 47.99 -51.54 19.78
C SER A 314 46.49 -51.16 19.86
N ASP A 315 45.64 -52.16 19.60
CA ASP A 315 44.22 -52.38 19.95
C ASP A 315 43.04 -51.89 19.08
N GLN A 316 42.19 -52.89 18.80
CA GLN A 316 41.09 -53.01 17.82
C GLN A 316 39.75 -52.51 18.44
N THR A 317 38.78 -51.97 17.69
CA THR A 317 37.72 -52.74 17.00
C THR A 317 36.69 -51.81 16.29
N GLU A 318 36.07 -52.34 15.21
CA GLU A 318 34.80 -51.96 14.53
C GLU A 318 34.72 -50.79 13.47
N HIS A 319 34.98 -51.17 12.20
CA HIS A 319 34.31 -50.90 10.89
C HIS A 319 33.48 -49.62 10.56
N PRO A 320 33.29 -49.21 9.26
CA PRO A 320 33.99 -49.60 8.00
C PRO A 320 34.34 -48.45 7.03
N LEU A 321 35.14 -48.85 6.02
CA LEU A 321 35.60 -48.12 4.85
C LEU A 321 34.52 -47.76 3.81
N LEU A 322 34.82 -46.69 3.08
CA LEU A 322 34.31 -46.27 1.77
C LEU A 322 33.88 -47.41 0.83
N ARG A 323 32.71 -47.30 0.20
CA ARG A 323 32.44 -48.02 -1.06
C ARG A 323 31.55 -47.23 -2.04
N ARG A 324 32.24 -46.62 -3.01
CA ARG A 324 31.76 -46.22 -4.35
C ARG A 324 30.89 -47.31 -5.00
N LYS A 325 29.74 -46.95 -5.59
CA LYS A 325 29.01 -47.63 -6.70
C LYS A 325 27.75 -46.81 -7.07
N SER A 326 27.65 -46.24 -8.27
CA SER A 326 27.10 -46.86 -9.50
C SER A 326 25.64 -46.43 -9.80
N MET A 327 25.46 -45.26 -10.43
CA MET A 327 24.20 -44.88 -11.10
C MET A 327 24.16 -45.44 -12.53
N GLN A 328 23.90 -46.75 -12.69
CA GLN A 328 23.76 -47.40 -14.00
C GLN A 328 22.41 -48.11 -14.21
N TRP A 329 21.40 -47.84 -13.38
CA TRP A 329 20.12 -48.55 -13.43
C TRP A 329 19.04 -47.84 -14.27
N ALA A 330 19.27 -46.59 -14.69
CA ALA A 330 18.25 -45.77 -15.38
C ALA A 330 18.35 -45.72 -16.92
N ARG A 331 19.02 -46.69 -17.58
CA ARG A 331 19.14 -46.70 -19.06
C ARG A 331 18.66 -47.96 -19.77
N ARG A 332 17.87 -48.82 -19.14
CA ARG A 332 17.33 -50.03 -19.81
C ARG A 332 15.85 -50.31 -19.55
N LEU A 333 15.00 -49.32 -19.78
CA LEU A 333 13.58 -49.54 -20.10
C LEU A 333 13.18 -48.68 -21.32
N SER A 334 13.89 -48.88 -22.43
CA SER A 334 13.38 -48.54 -23.77
C SER A 334 13.53 -49.78 -24.66
N ARG A 335 12.59 -50.70 -24.50
CA ARG A 335 12.22 -51.68 -25.52
C ARG A 335 10.71 -51.64 -25.68
N LYS A 336 10.31 -50.80 -26.63
CA LYS A 336 9.16 -50.92 -27.54
C LYS A 336 8.24 -52.11 -27.23
N GLY A 337 7.14 -51.83 -26.53
CA GLY A 337 5.97 -52.69 -26.39
C GLY A 337 4.73 -51.87 -26.71
N ASN A 338 4.12 -52.16 -27.86
CA ASN A 338 2.92 -51.52 -28.36
C ASN A 338 1.74 -51.78 -27.40
N LYS A 339 1.38 -50.80 -26.58
CA LYS A 339 0.09 -50.77 -25.86
C LYS A 339 -0.38 -49.33 -25.85
N GLN A 340 -1.59 -49.10 -26.37
CA GLN A 340 -2.33 -47.85 -26.27
C GLN A 340 -2.13 -47.24 -24.89
N THR A 341 -1.30 -46.21 -24.80
CA THR A 341 -1.31 -45.29 -23.66
C THR A 341 -2.69 -44.67 -23.67
N THR A 342 -3.49 -45.07 -22.69
CA THR A 342 -4.82 -44.51 -22.49
C THR A 342 -4.68 -42.99 -22.49
N LYS A 343 -5.52 -42.28 -23.26
CA LYS A 343 -5.51 -40.80 -23.30
C LYS A 343 -5.50 -40.18 -21.90
N THR A 344 -6.03 -40.90 -20.90
CA THR A 344 -5.95 -40.57 -19.47
C THR A 344 -4.54 -40.62 -18.90
N ALA A 345 -3.68 -41.57 -19.24
CA ALA A 345 -2.29 -41.60 -18.78
C ALA A 345 -1.45 -40.45 -19.37
N GLU A 346 -1.65 -40.13 -20.65
CA GLU A 346 -1.03 -38.96 -21.28
C GLU A 346 -1.56 -37.65 -20.70
N TRP A 347 -2.87 -37.56 -20.42
CA TRP A 347 -3.48 -36.43 -19.71
C TRP A 347 -2.96 -36.28 -18.28
N ILE A 348 -2.78 -37.37 -17.53
CA ILE A 348 -2.20 -37.38 -16.18
C ILE A 348 -0.73 -36.95 -16.23
N SER A 349 0.05 -37.43 -17.21
CA SER A 349 1.44 -37.01 -17.42
C SER A 349 1.53 -35.53 -17.81
N GLN A 350 0.67 -35.05 -18.70
CA GLN A 350 0.59 -33.64 -19.09
C GLN A 350 0.13 -32.76 -17.92
N GLN A 351 -0.85 -33.19 -17.12
CA GLN A 351 -1.23 -32.48 -15.90
C GLN A 351 -0.09 -32.42 -14.88
N ARG A 352 0.65 -33.53 -14.67
CA ARG A 352 1.82 -33.53 -13.79
C ARG A 352 2.94 -32.63 -14.28
N LEU A 353 3.19 -32.61 -15.59
CA LEU A 353 4.17 -31.70 -16.21
C LEU A 353 3.73 -30.24 -16.12
N ASN A 354 2.44 -29.95 -16.28
CA ASN A 354 1.89 -28.61 -16.10
C ASN A 354 1.97 -28.15 -14.65
N LEU A 355 1.68 -29.03 -13.68
CA LEU A 355 1.86 -28.73 -12.26
C LEU A 355 3.33 -28.49 -11.91
N TYR A 356 4.26 -29.27 -12.47
CA TYR A 356 5.69 -29.11 -12.21
C TYR A 356 6.31 -27.85 -12.86
N ARG A 357 5.74 -27.36 -13.97
CA ARG A 357 6.21 -26.16 -14.68
C ARG A 357 5.53 -24.86 -14.23
N ARG A 358 4.55 -24.91 -13.34
CA ARG A 358 3.85 -23.71 -12.88
C ARG A 358 4.78 -22.81 -12.09
N SER A 359 4.68 -21.51 -12.36
CA SER A 359 5.27 -20.50 -11.50
C SER A 359 4.39 -20.29 -10.26
N GLU A 360 4.98 -19.82 -9.15
CA GLU A 360 4.25 -19.45 -7.93
C GLU A 360 3.06 -18.53 -8.26
N ARG A 361 3.26 -17.55 -9.16
CA ARG A 361 2.19 -16.64 -9.62
C ARG A 361 1.04 -17.38 -10.32
N GLN A 362 1.33 -18.39 -11.13
CA GLN A 362 0.29 -19.19 -11.78
C GLN A 362 -0.50 -20.00 -10.75
N GLU A 363 0.17 -20.60 -9.77
CA GLU A 363 -0.48 -21.33 -8.68
C GLU A 363 -1.40 -20.43 -7.85
N LEU A 364 -0.93 -19.24 -7.46
CA LEU A 364 -1.73 -18.25 -6.74
C LEU A 364 -2.94 -17.79 -7.57
N SER A 365 -2.74 -17.55 -8.86
CA SER A 365 -3.84 -17.13 -9.75
C SER A 365 -4.93 -18.19 -9.88
N GLU A 366 -4.54 -19.46 -9.92
CA GLU A 366 -5.49 -20.56 -9.99
C GLU A 366 -6.15 -20.84 -8.65
N LEU A 367 -5.43 -20.66 -7.54
CA LEU A 367 -6.01 -20.75 -6.20
C LEU A 367 -7.18 -19.77 -6.06
N VAL A 368 -6.97 -18.49 -6.42
CA VAL A 368 -8.02 -17.46 -6.38
C VAL A 368 -9.17 -17.85 -7.30
N LYS A 369 -8.91 -18.24 -8.55
CA LYS A 369 -9.95 -18.65 -9.51
C LYS A 369 -10.78 -19.84 -9.01
N ASN A 370 -10.15 -20.85 -8.43
CA ASN A 370 -10.83 -22.03 -7.93
C ASN A 370 -11.70 -21.70 -6.71
N ARG A 371 -11.22 -20.85 -5.80
CA ARG A 371 -12.02 -20.38 -4.66
C ARG A 371 -13.18 -19.49 -5.09
N MET A 372 -12.98 -18.61 -6.07
CA MET A 372 -14.08 -17.83 -6.65
C MET A 372 -15.18 -18.72 -7.24
N LYS A 373 -14.80 -19.77 -8.00
CA LYS A 373 -15.77 -20.74 -8.53
C LYS A 373 -16.51 -21.48 -7.41
N HIS A 374 -15.81 -21.83 -6.34
CA HIS A 374 -16.44 -22.49 -5.18
C HIS A 374 -17.48 -21.60 -4.49
N LEU A 375 -17.21 -20.30 -4.42
CA LEU A 375 -18.13 -19.30 -3.87
C LEU A 375 -19.21 -18.84 -4.89
N GLY A 376 -19.20 -19.36 -6.12
CA GLY A 376 -20.15 -18.93 -7.16
C GLY A 376 -19.89 -17.54 -7.74
N LEU A 377 -18.71 -16.96 -7.51
CA LEU A 377 -18.34 -15.63 -7.98
C LEU A 377 -17.83 -15.66 -9.45
N PRO A 378 -18.24 -14.71 -10.30
CA PRO A 378 -17.74 -14.62 -11.68
C PRO A 378 -16.24 -14.29 -11.72
N THR A 379 -15.46 -15.06 -12.49
CA THR A 379 -13.99 -14.90 -12.61
C THR A 379 -13.55 -13.88 -13.66
N THR A 380 -14.46 -13.30 -14.44
CA THR A 380 -14.16 -12.43 -15.60
C THR A 380 -13.28 -11.23 -15.23
N GLY A 381 -13.58 -10.54 -14.13
CA GLY A 381 -12.78 -9.37 -13.70
C GLY A 381 -11.39 -9.70 -13.16
N TYR A 382 -11.13 -10.94 -12.73
CA TYR A 382 -9.79 -11.35 -12.33
C TYR A 382 -8.92 -11.67 -13.55
N GLU A 383 -9.52 -12.21 -14.61
CA GLU A 383 -8.82 -12.50 -15.87
C GLU A 383 -8.43 -11.23 -16.60
N ASP A 384 -9.25 -10.19 -16.64
CA ASP A 384 -8.83 -8.92 -17.26
C ASP A 384 -7.69 -8.26 -16.49
N VAL A 385 -7.66 -8.30 -15.16
CA VAL A 385 -6.55 -7.75 -14.35
C VAL A 385 -5.28 -8.60 -14.48
N ALA A 386 -5.42 -9.93 -14.54
CA ALA A 386 -4.30 -10.84 -14.76
C ALA A 386 -3.80 -10.80 -16.23
N ASN A 387 -4.69 -10.58 -17.19
CA ASN A 387 -4.40 -10.58 -18.63
C ASN A 387 -4.02 -9.19 -19.15
N LEU A 388 -4.43 -8.08 -18.53
CA LEU A 388 -3.88 -6.74 -18.80
C LEU A 388 -2.37 -6.76 -18.55
N THR A 389 -1.92 -7.40 -17.47
CA THR A 389 -0.48 -7.63 -17.24
C THR A 389 0.18 -8.53 -18.28
N ALA A 390 -0.57 -9.37 -19.01
CA ALA A 390 -0.04 -10.20 -20.09
C ALA A 390 -0.14 -9.51 -21.48
N SER A 391 -1.14 -8.67 -21.71
CA SER A 391 -1.40 -7.97 -22.97
C SER A 391 -0.52 -6.72 -23.11
N ASP A 392 -0.21 -6.03 -22.00
CA ASP A 392 0.81 -4.97 -21.97
C ASP A 392 2.23 -5.53 -22.17
N VAL A 393 2.45 -6.79 -21.79
CA VAL A 393 3.68 -7.55 -22.06
C VAL A 393 3.74 -7.98 -23.53
N MET A 394 2.61 -8.36 -24.14
CA MET A 394 2.56 -8.76 -25.56
C MET A 394 2.57 -7.58 -26.55
N ASN A 395 2.16 -6.36 -26.15
CA ASN A 395 2.23 -5.17 -27.01
C ASN A 395 3.66 -4.59 -27.19
N ARG A 396 4.70 -5.23 -26.62
CA ARG A 396 6.11 -4.85 -26.78
C ARG A 396 6.96 -5.83 -27.60
N VAL A 397 6.35 -6.70 -28.42
CA VAL A 397 7.12 -7.60 -29.27
C VAL A 397 7.61 -6.88 -30.54
N ASN A 398 8.82 -6.32 -30.48
CA ASN A 398 9.80 -6.50 -31.56
C ASN A 398 11.24 -6.32 -31.05
N LEU A 399 12.07 -7.31 -31.41
CA LEU A 399 13.51 -7.50 -31.19
C LEU A 399 14.00 -8.08 -29.84
N GLY A 400 14.33 -9.37 -29.87
CA GLY A 400 15.70 -9.79 -29.54
C GLY A 400 15.93 -10.66 -28.31
N TYR A 401 15.74 -11.98 -28.46
CA TYR A 401 16.49 -13.07 -27.82
C TYR A 401 16.61 -13.14 -26.27
N LEU A 402 15.88 -14.13 -25.73
CA LEU A 402 16.21 -15.03 -24.62
C LEU A 402 16.95 -14.45 -23.39
N GLN A 403 16.22 -14.49 -22.27
CA GLN A 403 16.69 -14.49 -20.87
C GLN A 403 16.56 -13.15 -20.14
N ASP A 404 15.36 -12.86 -19.60
CA ASP A 404 15.12 -12.06 -18.37
C ASP A 404 13.61 -11.88 -18.03
N GLU A 405 12.79 -12.94 -18.13
CA GLU A 405 11.32 -12.84 -17.92
C GLU A 405 10.84 -12.81 -16.45
N MET A 406 11.50 -12.09 -15.54
CA MET A 406 11.00 -11.96 -14.15
C MET A 406 11.13 -10.57 -13.51
N ASN A 407 11.52 -9.51 -14.24
CA ASN A 407 11.79 -8.20 -13.62
C ASN A 407 10.69 -7.13 -13.79
N ASP A 408 9.60 -7.43 -14.52
CA ASP A 408 8.65 -6.38 -14.98
C ASP A 408 7.33 -6.28 -14.21
N HIS A 409 7.27 -6.74 -12.95
CA HIS A 409 6.09 -6.50 -12.10
C HIS A 409 6.39 -5.45 -11.02
N GLN A 410 6.11 -4.19 -11.36
CA GLN A 410 6.03 -3.06 -10.42
C GLN A 410 7.32 -2.72 -9.67
N ASN A 411 8.34 -2.24 -10.36
CA ASN A 411 9.35 -1.37 -9.73
C ASN A 411 8.88 0.10 -9.81
N THR A 412 7.64 0.33 -9.38
CA THR A 412 7.10 1.68 -9.24
C THR A 412 7.45 2.21 -7.86
N LEU A 413 8.41 3.13 -7.82
CA LEU A 413 8.79 3.86 -6.63
C LEU A 413 7.77 4.97 -6.38
N SER A 414 7.18 5.04 -5.20
CA SER A 414 6.27 6.13 -4.84
C SER A 414 6.77 6.90 -3.63
N TYR A 415 6.69 8.23 -3.68
CA TYR A 415 7.10 9.12 -2.62
C TYR A 415 6.32 10.44 -2.65
N VAL A 416 6.32 11.15 -1.53
CA VAL A 416 5.71 12.48 -1.40
C VAL A 416 6.79 13.55 -1.27
N LEU A 417 6.61 14.65 -2.00
CA LEU A 417 7.39 15.87 -1.88
C LEU A 417 6.48 16.95 -1.29
N ILE A 418 6.77 17.33 -0.04
CA ILE A 418 6.02 18.37 0.66
C ILE A 418 6.66 19.72 0.33
N ASN A 419 5.84 20.65 -0.17
CA ASN A 419 6.22 22.01 -0.56
C ASN A 419 7.47 22.07 -1.46
N PRO A 420 7.44 21.44 -2.67
CA PRO A 420 8.57 21.44 -3.57
C PRO A 420 8.86 22.86 -4.12
N PRO A 421 10.10 23.12 -4.58
CA PRO A 421 10.44 24.36 -5.27
C PRO A 421 9.52 24.67 -6.47
N PRO A 422 9.34 25.95 -6.85
CA PRO A 422 8.47 26.33 -7.96
C PRO A 422 8.94 25.77 -9.32
N ASP A 423 10.23 25.47 -9.44
CA ASP A 423 10.85 24.92 -10.65
C ASP A 423 10.67 23.41 -10.82
N THR A 424 10.13 22.72 -9.80
CA THR A 424 9.89 21.28 -9.87
C THR A 424 8.91 20.96 -11.00
N ARG A 425 9.34 20.09 -11.91
CA ARG A 425 8.53 19.65 -13.04
C ARG A 425 7.49 18.63 -12.61
N LEU A 426 6.29 18.75 -13.15
CA LEU A 426 5.19 17.81 -12.94
C LEU A 426 5.29 16.67 -13.96
N GLU A 427 5.07 15.45 -13.50
CA GLU A 427 5.05 14.24 -14.31
C GLU A 427 3.61 13.74 -14.49
N LEU A 428 3.38 12.93 -15.53
CA LEU A 428 2.07 12.34 -15.78
C LEU A 428 1.70 11.40 -14.63
N ASN A 429 0.45 11.46 -14.16
CA ASN A 429 -0.06 10.73 -13.00
C ASN A 429 0.46 11.20 -11.63
N ASP A 430 1.21 12.31 -11.54
CA ASP A 430 1.49 12.94 -10.24
C ASP A 430 0.17 13.32 -9.56
N ILE A 431 0.05 13.07 -8.26
CA ILE A 431 -1.12 13.43 -7.46
C ILE A 431 -0.75 14.65 -6.61
N VAL A 432 -1.45 15.76 -6.80
CA VAL A 432 -1.23 17.01 -6.06
C VAL A 432 -2.21 17.09 -4.90
N TYR A 433 -1.68 17.33 -3.70
CA TYR A 433 -2.49 17.60 -2.51
C TYR A 433 -2.83 19.08 -2.44
N LEU A 434 -4.12 19.39 -2.37
CA LEU A 434 -4.68 20.74 -2.43
C LEU A 434 -5.50 21.02 -1.17
N ILE A 435 -5.37 22.22 -0.61
CA ILE A 435 -6.32 22.78 0.36
C ILE A 435 -7.35 23.57 -0.43
N ARG A 436 -8.60 23.11 -0.37
CA ARG A 436 -9.74 23.82 -0.98
C ARG A 436 -10.48 24.63 0.06
N SER A 437 -11.03 25.76 -0.35
CA SER A 437 -11.93 26.56 0.48
C SER A 437 -13.26 25.85 0.73
N ASP A 438 -13.93 26.25 1.81
CA ASP A 438 -15.27 25.77 2.16
C ASP A 438 -16.27 26.07 1.03
N PRO A 439 -16.94 25.06 0.45
CA PRO A 439 -17.96 25.27 -0.58
C PRO A 439 -19.15 26.13 -0.10
N LEU A 440 -19.42 26.17 1.21
CA LEU A 440 -20.56 26.84 1.81
C LEU A 440 -20.26 28.27 2.30
N ALA A 441 -18.98 28.63 2.45
CA ALA A 441 -18.60 29.95 2.98
C ALA A 441 -19.07 31.11 2.08
N HIS A 442 -19.16 30.90 0.77
CA HIS A 442 -19.64 31.94 -0.16
C HIS A 442 -21.16 32.16 -0.12
N VAL A 443 -21.95 31.18 0.35
CA VAL A 443 -23.41 31.28 0.41
C VAL A 443 -23.87 32.29 1.46
N ALA A 444 -23.11 32.45 2.55
CA ALA A 444 -23.44 33.43 3.60
C ALA A 444 -23.29 34.88 3.09
N ASN A 445 -22.28 35.17 2.27
CA ASN A 445 -21.96 36.53 1.82
C ASN A 445 -22.91 37.06 0.73
N ASP A 446 -23.51 36.19 -0.09
CA ASP A 446 -24.46 36.60 -1.14
C ASP A 446 -25.81 37.10 -0.59
N SER A 447 -26.15 36.74 0.66
CA SER A 447 -27.37 37.24 1.32
C SER A 447 -27.24 38.71 1.77
N GLN A 448 -26.02 39.21 1.96
CA GLN A 448 -25.75 40.60 2.36
C GLN A 448 -25.45 41.53 1.17
N SER A 449 -24.94 41.00 0.05
CA SER A 449 -24.61 41.82 -1.13
C SER A 449 -25.84 42.30 -1.92
N ARG A 450 -26.99 41.65 -1.77
CA ARG A 450 -28.25 42.03 -2.46
C ARG A 450 -29.07 43.14 -1.79
N LYS A 451 -28.65 43.68 -0.64
CA LYS A 451 -29.41 44.73 0.07
C LYS A 451 -28.87 46.16 -0.09
N SER A 452 -27.80 46.39 -0.87
CA SER A 452 -27.13 47.70 -0.94
C SER A 452 -27.04 48.32 -2.34
N SER A 453 -27.98 48.03 -3.26
CA SER A 453 -28.10 48.80 -4.51
C SER A 453 -29.49 48.68 -5.14
N ASN A 454 -30.43 49.54 -4.74
CA ASN A 454 -31.47 50.17 -5.59
C ASN A 454 -32.59 50.78 -4.74
N SER A 455 -32.61 52.12 -4.59
CA SER A 455 -33.87 52.90 -4.56
C SER A 455 -33.60 54.41 -4.72
N TYR A 456 -33.81 54.82 -5.97
CA TYR A 456 -34.13 56.11 -6.60
C TYR A 456 -34.46 57.36 -5.75
N LYS A 457 -33.92 58.49 -6.23
CA LYS A 457 -34.50 59.84 -6.12
C LYS A 457 -35.79 59.95 -6.96
N THR A 458 -36.86 60.54 -6.42
CA THR A 458 -37.60 61.73 -6.93
C THR A 458 -39.02 61.81 -6.33
N GLU A 459 -39.21 62.83 -5.48
CA GLU A 459 -40.34 63.75 -5.27
C GLU A 459 -41.86 63.41 -5.36
N GLN A 460 -42.57 63.99 -4.37
CA GLN A 460 -43.92 64.59 -4.34
C GLN A 460 -45.19 63.70 -4.24
N MET A 461 -45.85 63.73 -3.07
CA MET A 461 -47.12 64.47 -2.80
C MET A 461 -47.99 63.78 -1.72
N GLY A 462 -48.43 64.54 -0.69
CA GLY A 462 -49.65 64.26 0.08
C GLY A 462 -49.51 63.73 1.53
N ASN A 463 -49.50 64.64 2.51
CA ASN A 463 -49.84 64.45 3.93
C ASN A 463 -51.37 64.22 4.10
N PRO A 464 -51.97 63.95 5.31
CA PRO A 464 -51.37 63.79 6.65
C PRO A 464 -51.98 62.70 7.58
N GLU A 465 -51.30 62.48 8.71
CA GLU A 465 -51.80 62.21 10.09
C GLU A 465 -52.75 61.03 10.39
N THR A 466 -52.28 60.10 11.25
CA THR A 466 -52.88 59.88 12.59
C THR A 466 -51.89 59.19 13.54
N ARG A 467 -51.93 59.68 14.78
CA ARG A 467 -51.17 59.36 16.01
C ARG A 467 -51.48 58.00 16.65
N ASP A 468 -50.68 57.73 17.68
CA ASP A 468 -50.85 56.87 18.87
C ASP A 468 -50.09 55.53 18.81
N GLU A 469 -48.91 55.43 19.45
CA GLU A 469 -48.69 55.19 20.89
C GLU A 469 -49.52 54.01 21.44
N THR A 470 -48.88 52.87 21.68
CA THR A 470 -48.72 52.24 23.02
C THR A 470 -48.16 50.81 22.92
N GLN A 471 -47.12 50.55 23.74
CA GLN A 471 -46.90 49.40 24.65
C GLN A 471 -47.34 47.99 24.17
N LEU A 472 -46.47 46.99 24.11
CA LEU A 472 -45.61 46.42 25.16
C LEU A 472 -44.56 45.50 24.52
#